data_AF-A0A3D0P8G2-F1
#
_entry.id   AF-A0A3D0P8G2-F1
#
_cell.length_a   1.000
_cell.length_b   1.000
_cell.length_c   1.000
_cell.angle_alpha   90.00
_cell.angle_beta   90.00
_cell.angle_gamma   90.00
#
_symmetry.space_group_name_H-M   'P 1'
#
loop_
_entity.id
_entity.type
_entity.pdbx_description
1 polymer ?
#
loop_
_entity_poly.entity_id
_entity_poly.type
_entity_poly.pdbx_seq_one_letter_code
_entity_poly.pdbx_strand_id
1 'polypeptide(L)'
;GRDQPEYELVETGIFDDNRYFDVFVDYAKASPEDLLIRIRVVNRGADEAELSLIPTLWLRNIWDWGYKEEWRQRSPICRDGDGIKTPDVHGIGSYQLACRQQGTWLFTENATNTERLYQQPNPEPYVKDAFHRYVVNGEQEAVNPAQEGTKAGLLLQQRIAGGGEWVVDLRLARQLPADPFDGSFDQLLQQREQECLDYLDSCAPGLSADDALIFRSAASGLLWCKKFYRWTVVRWLSGDPNHPSPPPERLKTENAYWRRMHADDVISMPDSWEYPYFCQWDLMFHSVAFACIDPAMAKQQSMLLRSPWYTAPNAQTPAYEWALSDPNPPIGAWAALRIFQIERNEKGFGDLPFLRSAMRKLILEYGWWANRNDRSGDNVFEGGFLGLDNIGVFDRRYPLPDGSRIEQCDGTAWMATLSLSLLQMSVSLAREEPEYTDIAERFLYDFVQLATTLNTEAVIDSKAKVLRSYKNWDEDDGFYYDVIKRPDGSWEYLRSRSIAGLIPLLAVASFSVDTVEKLPVLNVKEDLKWLSSERVHPTWLSDHFGLWNNDRTLFAAVPEENLRRICEYLFDEEEFLSPHGIRSLSK
;
A
#
# COMPACT_ATOMS: atom_id res chain seq x y z
N GLY A 1 10.56 23.98 -19.78
CA GLY A 1 11.15 22.66 -20.05
C GLY A 1 11.46 22.00 -18.72
N ARG A 2 12.72 22.09 -18.27
CA ARG A 2 13.15 21.54 -16.96
C ARG A 2 12.85 22.44 -15.76
N ASP A 3 12.85 23.77 -15.97
CA ASP A 3 12.60 24.75 -14.90
C ASP A 3 11.12 25.20 -14.82
N GLN A 4 10.23 24.45 -15.46
CA GLN A 4 8.79 24.70 -15.43
C GLN A 4 8.12 23.55 -14.66
N PRO A 5 7.06 23.82 -13.89
CA PRO A 5 6.26 22.75 -13.28
C PRO A 5 5.69 21.82 -14.37
N GLU A 6 5.22 20.64 -13.94
CA GLU A 6 4.47 19.74 -14.82
C GLU A 6 3.26 20.48 -15.40
N TYR A 7 3.04 20.32 -16.71
CA TYR A 7 1.96 21.02 -17.39
C TYR A 7 0.63 20.31 -17.17
N GLU A 8 -0.22 20.86 -16.33
CA GLU A 8 -1.47 20.23 -15.88
C GLU A 8 -2.67 20.58 -16.76
N LEU A 9 -3.73 19.76 -16.71
CA LEU A 9 -4.96 20.00 -17.49
C LEU A 9 -5.58 21.38 -17.17
N VAL A 10 -5.47 21.84 -15.93
CA VAL A 10 -5.93 23.17 -15.50
C VAL A 10 -5.19 24.32 -16.18
N GLU A 11 -3.94 24.11 -16.59
CA GLU A 11 -3.12 25.13 -17.24
C GLU A 11 -3.47 25.31 -18.73
N THR A 12 -4.27 24.40 -19.30
CA THR A 12 -4.78 24.51 -20.67
C THR A 12 -5.82 25.62 -20.86
N GLY A 13 -6.35 26.17 -19.77
CA GLY A 13 -7.47 27.11 -19.78
C GLY A 13 -8.83 26.46 -20.08
N ILE A 14 -8.90 25.14 -20.26
CA ILE A 14 -10.15 24.43 -20.60
C ILE A 14 -11.23 24.55 -19.50
N PHE A 15 -10.81 24.88 -18.27
CA PHE A 15 -11.70 25.08 -17.13
C PHE A 15 -11.99 26.55 -16.80
N ASP A 16 -11.39 27.53 -17.50
CA ASP A 16 -11.49 28.96 -17.16
C ASP A 16 -12.93 29.48 -17.13
N ASP A 17 -13.77 28.96 -18.03
CA ASP A 17 -15.19 29.32 -18.15
C ASP A 17 -16.13 28.39 -17.35
N ASN A 18 -15.59 27.50 -16.52
CA ASN A 18 -16.35 26.47 -15.78
C ASN A 18 -17.27 25.59 -16.64
N ARG A 19 -16.91 25.35 -17.91
CA ARG A 19 -17.74 24.60 -18.88
C ARG A 19 -17.56 23.09 -18.77
N TYR A 20 -17.93 22.54 -17.61
CA TYR A 20 -17.88 21.12 -17.33
C TYR A 20 -19.05 20.68 -16.45
N PHE A 21 -19.25 19.37 -16.38
CA PHE A 21 -20.20 18.76 -15.44
C PHE A 21 -19.42 18.10 -14.30
N ASP A 22 -19.79 18.41 -13.07
CA ASP A 22 -19.40 17.60 -11.92
C ASP A 22 -20.36 16.43 -11.76
N VAL A 23 -19.81 15.24 -11.54
CA VAL A 23 -20.57 14.02 -11.29
C VAL A 23 -20.18 13.45 -9.94
N PHE A 24 -21.11 13.50 -8.99
CA PHE A 24 -20.97 12.87 -7.68
C PHE A 24 -21.73 11.54 -7.69
N VAL A 25 -21.14 10.51 -7.08
CA VAL A 25 -21.77 9.18 -6.96
C VAL A 25 -21.70 8.72 -5.53
N ASP A 26 -22.85 8.71 -4.87
CA ASP A 26 -23.00 8.29 -3.49
C ASP A 26 -23.49 6.84 -3.44
N TYR A 27 -22.91 6.05 -2.54
CA TYR A 27 -23.32 4.68 -2.27
C TYR A 27 -23.69 4.53 -0.80
N ALA A 28 -24.89 4.01 -0.53
CA ALA A 28 -25.37 3.71 0.81
C ALA A 28 -25.83 2.27 0.92
N LYS A 29 -25.49 1.60 2.03
CA LYS A 29 -25.92 0.23 2.31
C LYS A 29 -27.21 0.23 3.13
N ALA A 30 -28.27 -0.37 2.60
CA ALA A 30 -29.40 -0.83 3.42
C ALA A 30 -29.05 -2.13 4.15
N SER A 31 -28.29 -3.00 3.49
CA SER A 31 -27.72 -4.23 4.03
C SER A 31 -26.43 -4.59 3.25
N PRO A 32 -25.70 -5.67 3.60
CA PRO A 32 -24.58 -6.13 2.79
C PRO A 32 -24.94 -6.47 1.33
N GLU A 33 -26.22 -6.73 1.04
CA GLU A 33 -26.72 -7.22 -0.25
C GLU A 33 -27.76 -6.26 -0.89
N ASP A 34 -27.87 -5.03 -0.39
CA ASP A 34 -28.79 -3.99 -0.88
C ASP A 34 -28.14 -2.60 -0.79
N LEU A 35 -27.88 -2.02 -1.97
CA LEU A 35 -27.16 -0.77 -2.19
C LEU A 35 -28.08 0.27 -2.81
N LEU A 36 -28.17 1.44 -2.17
CA LEU A 36 -28.74 2.66 -2.72
C LEU A 36 -27.61 3.43 -3.41
N ILE A 37 -27.90 3.97 -4.59
CA ILE A 37 -26.93 4.68 -5.42
C ILE A 37 -27.57 5.99 -5.84
N ARG A 38 -26.90 7.13 -5.58
CA ARG A 38 -27.35 8.44 -6.02
C ARG A 38 -26.27 9.08 -6.87
N ILE A 39 -26.61 9.40 -8.11
CA ILE A 39 -25.74 10.14 -9.02
C ILE A 39 -26.26 11.57 -9.10
N ARG A 40 -25.43 12.54 -8.75
CA ARG A 40 -25.74 13.97 -8.87
C ARG A 40 -24.85 14.58 -9.93
N VAL A 41 -25.46 15.18 -10.94
CA VAL A 41 -24.79 15.88 -12.01
C VAL A 41 -25.04 17.37 -11.84
N VAL A 42 -23.99 18.16 -11.74
CA VAL A 42 -24.07 19.62 -11.65
C VAL A 42 -23.44 20.25 -12.89
N ASN A 43 -24.21 21.03 -13.64
CA ASN A 43 -23.68 21.85 -14.73
C ASN A 43 -22.98 23.07 -14.12
N ARG A 44 -21.64 23.12 -14.17
CA ARG A 44 -20.89 24.27 -13.65
C ARG A 44 -20.87 25.46 -14.59
N GLY A 45 -21.24 25.25 -15.85
CA GLY A 45 -21.27 26.28 -16.88
C GLY A 45 -22.45 27.25 -16.72
N ALA A 46 -22.36 28.37 -17.43
CA ALA A 46 -23.41 29.38 -17.46
C ALA A 46 -24.59 29.01 -18.39
N ASP A 47 -24.35 28.18 -19.39
CA ASP A 47 -25.32 27.85 -20.44
C ASP A 47 -26.04 26.51 -20.15
N GLU A 48 -27.29 26.39 -20.63
CA GLU A 48 -27.98 25.10 -20.68
C GLU A 48 -27.23 24.14 -21.61
N ALA A 49 -26.99 22.91 -21.15
CA ALA A 49 -26.30 21.88 -21.91
C ALA A 49 -27.00 20.51 -21.80
N GLU A 50 -26.93 19.73 -22.86
CA GLU A 50 -27.45 18.37 -22.91
C GLU A 50 -26.39 17.39 -22.38
N LEU A 51 -26.82 16.43 -21.55
CA LEU A 51 -25.99 15.34 -21.07
C LEU A 51 -26.69 14.00 -21.25
N SER A 52 -25.94 13.04 -21.81
CA SER A 52 -26.29 11.62 -21.80
C SER A 52 -25.55 10.93 -20.65
N LEU A 53 -26.30 10.35 -19.71
CA LEU A 53 -25.77 9.57 -18.59
C LEU A 53 -26.14 8.10 -18.77
N ILE A 54 -25.17 7.21 -18.58
CA ILE A 54 -25.38 5.75 -18.71
C ILE A 54 -24.81 5.02 -17.48
N PRO A 55 -25.57 4.94 -16.37
CA PRO A 55 -25.19 4.09 -15.25
C PRO A 55 -25.10 2.64 -15.75
N THR A 56 -23.96 2.01 -15.55
CA THR A 56 -23.61 0.74 -16.21
C THR A 56 -23.31 -0.36 -15.21
N LEU A 57 -23.91 -1.53 -15.41
CA LEU A 57 -23.59 -2.77 -14.69
C LEU A 57 -22.98 -3.76 -15.68
N TRP A 58 -21.90 -4.44 -15.27
CA TRP A 58 -21.21 -5.39 -16.14
C TRP A 58 -20.66 -6.58 -15.35
N LEU A 59 -20.61 -7.73 -16.01
CA LEU A 59 -20.00 -8.95 -15.51
C LEU A 59 -18.54 -9.01 -15.98
N ARG A 60 -17.62 -9.37 -15.07
CA ARG A 60 -16.22 -9.54 -15.44
C ARG A 60 -16.09 -10.64 -16.48
N ASN A 61 -15.52 -10.28 -17.62
CA ASN A 61 -15.26 -11.25 -18.68
C ASN A 61 -14.11 -12.18 -18.26
N ILE A 62 -14.50 -13.41 -17.96
CA ILE A 62 -13.64 -14.53 -17.61
C ILE A 62 -13.93 -15.78 -18.46
N TRP A 63 -15.09 -15.81 -19.13
CA TRP A 63 -15.50 -16.92 -19.97
C TRP A 63 -14.68 -16.98 -21.26
N ASP A 64 -14.20 -15.84 -21.76
CA ASP A 64 -13.36 -15.78 -22.96
C ASP A 64 -12.01 -16.46 -22.74
N TRP A 65 -11.56 -16.66 -21.49
CA TRP A 65 -10.25 -17.23 -21.18
C TRP A 65 -10.14 -18.72 -21.55
N GLY A 66 -11.25 -19.45 -21.63
CA GLY A 66 -11.29 -20.86 -22.08
C GLY A 66 -11.18 -21.90 -20.97
N TYR A 67 -11.31 -21.51 -19.70
CA TYR A 67 -11.38 -22.45 -18.58
C TYR A 67 -12.81 -22.99 -18.38
N LYS A 68 -12.95 -24.32 -18.22
CA LYS A 68 -14.24 -25.03 -18.21
C LYS A 68 -15.26 -24.52 -17.18
N GLU A 69 -14.80 -24.10 -16.01
CA GLU A 69 -15.69 -23.60 -14.94
C GLU A 69 -16.11 -22.14 -15.18
N GLU A 70 -15.26 -21.34 -15.84
CA GLU A 70 -15.48 -19.92 -16.10
C GLU A 70 -16.37 -19.71 -17.33
N TRP A 71 -16.28 -20.58 -18.33
CA TRP A 71 -17.23 -20.62 -19.47
C TRP A 71 -18.70 -20.71 -19.03
N ARG A 72 -18.98 -21.50 -17.98
CA ARG A 72 -20.35 -21.70 -17.47
C ARG A 72 -20.95 -20.44 -16.85
N GLN A 73 -20.14 -19.40 -16.64
CA GLN A 73 -20.53 -18.17 -15.96
C GLN A 73 -20.94 -17.06 -16.95
N ARG A 74 -20.94 -17.35 -18.26
CA ARG A 74 -21.48 -16.47 -19.30
C ARG A 74 -23.02 -16.50 -19.36
N SER A 75 -23.67 -16.35 -18.22
CA SER A 75 -25.11 -16.12 -18.19
C SER A 75 -25.37 -14.61 -18.32
N PRO A 76 -26.35 -14.18 -19.12
CA PRO A 76 -26.54 -12.75 -19.38
C PRO A 76 -27.22 -12.05 -18.21
N ILE A 77 -26.95 -10.76 -18.10
CA ILE A 77 -27.85 -9.79 -17.46
C ILE A 77 -29.05 -9.64 -18.41
N CYS A 78 -30.27 -9.76 -17.88
CA CYS A 78 -31.50 -9.65 -18.67
C CYS A 78 -32.37 -8.48 -18.18
N ARG A 79 -33.25 -8.00 -19.05
CA ARG A 79 -34.38 -7.15 -18.66
C ARG A 79 -35.24 -7.84 -17.60
N ASP A 80 -35.63 -7.10 -16.55
CA ASP A 80 -36.53 -7.57 -15.49
C ASP A 80 -37.52 -6.45 -15.10
N GLY A 81 -38.73 -6.49 -15.64
CA GLY A 81 -39.71 -5.41 -15.47
C GLY A 81 -39.17 -4.07 -15.96
N ASP A 82 -39.14 -3.08 -15.07
CA ASP A 82 -38.56 -1.75 -15.32
C ASP A 82 -37.05 -1.65 -15.01
N GLY A 83 -36.43 -2.70 -14.47
CA GLY A 83 -34.99 -2.81 -14.22
C GLY A 83 -34.26 -3.91 -15.00
N ILE A 84 -33.12 -4.33 -14.47
CA ILE A 84 -32.34 -5.46 -14.98
C ILE A 84 -32.01 -6.43 -13.87
N LYS A 85 -31.73 -7.68 -14.23
CA LYS A 85 -31.33 -8.74 -13.30
C LYS A 85 -30.09 -9.47 -13.79
N THR A 86 -29.12 -9.64 -12.90
CA THR A 86 -27.91 -10.42 -13.15
C THR A 86 -28.20 -11.92 -13.03
N PRO A 87 -27.38 -12.80 -13.62
CA PRO A 87 -27.36 -14.20 -13.22
C PRO A 87 -26.83 -14.34 -11.78
N ASP A 88 -26.80 -15.56 -11.26
CA ASP A 88 -25.96 -15.87 -10.10
C ASP A 88 -24.49 -15.63 -10.45
N VAL A 89 -23.86 -14.68 -9.76
CA VAL A 89 -22.47 -14.31 -10.00
C VAL A 89 -21.60 -15.09 -9.02
N HIS A 90 -20.94 -16.15 -9.46
CA HIS A 90 -19.98 -16.88 -8.60
C HIS A 90 -20.50 -17.34 -7.22
N GLY A 91 -21.80 -17.61 -7.09
CA GLY A 91 -22.40 -18.02 -5.82
C GLY A 91 -22.71 -16.87 -4.85
N ILE A 92 -22.46 -15.61 -5.22
CA ILE A 92 -22.93 -14.44 -4.45
C ILE A 92 -24.43 -14.16 -4.67
N GLY A 93 -25.07 -14.89 -5.59
CA GLY A 93 -26.48 -14.76 -5.92
C GLY A 93 -26.74 -13.78 -7.07
N SER A 94 -28.00 -13.74 -7.49
CA SER A 94 -28.50 -12.78 -8.48
C SER A 94 -28.87 -11.46 -7.84
N TYR A 95 -28.63 -10.37 -8.55
CA TYR A 95 -28.97 -9.00 -8.15
C TYR A 95 -29.91 -8.36 -9.16
N GLN A 96 -30.80 -7.51 -8.67
CA GLN A 96 -31.68 -6.66 -9.45
C GLN A 96 -31.22 -5.21 -9.32
N LEU A 97 -31.16 -4.49 -10.44
CA LEU A 97 -30.89 -3.06 -10.49
C LEU A 97 -32.13 -2.34 -11.01
N ALA A 98 -32.66 -1.43 -10.20
CA ALA A 98 -33.73 -0.52 -10.60
C ALA A 98 -33.20 0.92 -10.66
N CYS A 99 -33.88 1.77 -11.44
CA CYS A 99 -33.65 3.21 -11.51
C CYS A 99 -34.97 3.95 -11.30
N ARG A 100 -34.95 5.06 -10.56
CA ARG A 100 -36.11 5.92 -10.32
C ARG A 100 -36.54 6.63 -11.61
N GLN A 101 -35.56 7.01 -12.43
CA GLN A 101 -35.76 7.67 -13.72
C GLN A 101 -36.05 6.67 -14.83
N GLN A 102 -36.93 7.06 -15.76
CA GLN A 102 -37.24 6.29 -16.95
C GLN A 102 -36.23 6.58 -18.06
N GLY A 103 -35.83 5.54 -18.79
CA GLY A 103 -34.85 5.63 -19.86
C GLY A 103 -34.86 4.38 -20.74
N THR A 104 -33.86 4.26 -21.62
CA THR A 104 -33.73 3.11 -22.51
C THR A 104 -32.61 2.20 -22.03
N TRP A 105 -32.95 0.96 -21.64
CA TRP A 105 -31.95 -0.04 -21.31
C TRP A 105 -31.23 -0.53 -22.57
N LEU A 106 -29.92 -0.37 -22.58
CA LEU A 106 -29.00 -0.82 -23.62
C LEU A 106 -28.22 -2.04 -23.12
N PHE A 107 -28.02 -3.01 -23.99
CA PHE A 107 -27.31 -4.25 -23.68
C PHE A 107 -26.21 -4.52 -24.69
N THR A 108 -25.12 -5.12 -24.22
CA THR A 108 -23.99 -5.54 -25.04
C THR A 108 -23.16 -6.57 -24.29
N GLU A 109 -22.10 -7.08 -24.90
CA GLU A 109 -21.14 -7.95 -24.22
C GLU A 109 -19.96 -7.15 -23.67
N ASN A 110 -19.44 -7.57 -22.52
CA ASN A 110 -18.15 -7.12 -22.02
C ASN A 110 -16.98 -7.80 -22.79
N ALA A 111 -17.08 -7.86 -24.11
CA ALA A 111 -16.12 -8.47 -25.01
C ALA A 111 -15.31 -7.40 -25.75
N THR A 112 -14.02 -7.63 -25.94
CA THR A 112 -13.14 -6.69 -26.64
C THR A 112 -13.55 -6.52 -28.09
N ASN A 113 -13.57 -5.28 -28.60
CA ASN A 113 -13.78 -5.00 -30.02
C ASN A 113 -12.48 -5.31 -30.80
N THR A 114 -12.35 -6.54 -31.30
CA THR A 114 -11.16 -7.02 -32.01
C THR A 114 -11.06 -6.46 -33.42
N GLU A 115 -12.17 -6.09 -34.06
CA GLU A 115 -12.15 -5.46 -35.38
C GLU A 115 -11.44 -4.12 -35.31
N ARG A 116 -11.78 -3.31 -34.29
CA ARG A 116 -11.19 -1.99 -34.10
C ARG A 116 -9.74 -2.06 -33.62
N LEU A 117 -9.42 -2.94 -32.66
CA LEU A 117 -8.08 -2.97 -32.05
C LEU A 117 -7.06 -3.78 -32.86
N TYR A 118 -7.50 -4.87 -33.49
CA TYR A 118 -6.61 -5.86 -34.08
C TYR A 118 -6.92 -6.19 -35.55
N GLN A 119 -7.92 -5.53 -36.15
CA GLN A 119 -8.36 -5.81 -37.53
C GLN A 119 -8.78 -7.28 -37.73
N GLN A 120 -9.34 -7.89 -36.68
CA GLN A 120 -9.84 -9.27 -36.70
C GLN A 120 -11.35 -9.30 -36.48
N PRO A 121 -12.12 -10.14 -37.21
CA PRO A 121 -13.57 -10.20 -37.06
C PRO A 121 -13.98 -10.37 -35.60
N ASN A 122 -15.01 -9.64 -35.17
CA ASN A 122 -15.52 -9.79 -33.83
C ASN A 122 -16.17 -11.18 -33.71
N PRO A 123 -15.90 -11.94 -32.62
CA PRO A 123 -16.58 -13.22 -32.40
C PRO A 123 -18.10 -13.08 -32.33
N GLU A 124 -18.57 -11.89 -31.92
CA GLU A 124 -19.98 -11.55 -31.72
C GLU A 124 -20.24 -10.10 -32.15
N PRO A 125 -21.46 -9.77 -32.58
CA PRO A 125 -21.77 -8.44 -33.12
C PRO A 125 -21.78 -7.32 -32.06
N TYR A 126 -22.07 -7.64 -30.81
CA TYR A 126 -22.21 -6.66 -29.72
C TYR A 126 -20.98 -6.71 -28.82
N VAL A 127 -20.15 -5.66 -28.87
CA VAL A 127 -18.87 -5.58 -28.15
C VAL A 127 -18.80 -4.36 -27.24
N LYS A 128 -17.81 -4.33 -26.33
CA LYS A 128 -17.72 -3.46 -25.15
C LYS A 128 -17.90 -1.96 -25.38
N ASP A 129 -17.56 -1.45 -26.58
CA ASP A 129 -17.72 -0.05 -26.99
C ASP A 129 -19.08 0.27 -27.66
N ALA A 130 -20.02 -0.68 -27.66
CA ALA A 130 -21.37 -0.51 -28.23
C ALA A 130 -22.10 0.74 -27.78
N PHE A 131 -22.05 1.09 -26.48
CA PHE A 131 -22.77 2.27 -25.97
C PHE A 131 -22.21 3.57 -26.54
N HIS A 132 -20.89 3.64 -26.75
CA HIS A 132 -20.27 4.80 -27.41
C HIS A 132 -20.71 4.88 -28.87
N ARG A 133 -20.69 3.76 -29.60
CA ARG A 133 -21.14 3.72 -31.00
C ARG A 133 -22.63 4.07 -31.14
N TYR A 134 -23.45 3.60 -30.22
CA TYR A 134 -24.89 3.88 -30.20
C TYR A 134 -25.18 5.35 -29.94
N VAL A 135 -24.59 5.94 -28.89
CA VAL A 135 -24.91 7.30 -28.45
C VAL A 135 -24.14 8.38 -29.22
N VAL A 136 -22.85 8.17 -29.47
CA VAL A 136 -21.97 9.18 -30.08
C VAL A 136 -21.98 9.06 -31.60
N ASN A 137 -21.91 7.84 -32.15
CA ASN A 137 -21.87 7.64 -33.61
C ASN A 137 -23.27 7.45 -34.22
N GLY A 138 -24.32 7.24 -33.41
CA GLY A 138 -25.68 7.00 -33.88
C GLY A 138 -25.91 5.60 -34.48
N GLU A 139 -25.00 4.66 -34.24
CA GLU A 139 -25.09 3.28 -34.76
C GLU A 139 -26.14 2.48 -33.97
N GLN A 140 -27.41 2.54 -34.41
CA GLN A 140 -28.54 1.93 -33.68
C GLN A 140 -28.40 0.42 -33.47
N GLU A 141 -27.80 -0.28 -34.43
CA GLU A 141 -27.59 -1.74 -34.40
C GLU A 141 -26.38 -2.16 -33.54
N ALA A 142 -25.67 -1.22 -32.89
CA ALA A 142 -24.49 -1.53 -32.08
C ALA A 142 -24.83 -2.23 -30.75
N VAL A 143 -26.07 -2.14 -30.28
CA VAL A 143 -26.56 -2.71 -29.02
C VAL A 143 -27.45 -3.93 -29.28
N ASN A 144 -27.51 -4.85 -28.32
CA ASN A 144 -28.28 -6.09 -28.46
C ASN A 144 -29.79 -5.85 -28.31
N PRO A 145 -30.61 -6.05 -29.38
CA PRO A 145 -32.05 -5.83 -29.32
C PRO A 145 -32.79 -6.91 -28.51
N ALA A 146 -32.14 -8.04 -28.20
CA ALA A 146 -32.72 -9.09 -27.35
C ALA A 146 -32.82 -8.71 -25.86
N GLN A 147 -32.31 -7.53 -25.48
CA GLN A 147 -32.31 -7.01 -24.10
C GLN A 147 -31.63 -7.94 -23.09
N GLU A 148 -30.54 -8.55 -23.53
CA GLU A 148 -29.68 -9.41 -22.74
C GLU A 148 -28.22 -9.17 -23.09
N GLY A 149 -27.32 -9.39 -22.13
CA GLY A 149 -25.89 -9.42 -22.39
C GLY A 149 -25.06 -9.36 -21.12
N THR A 150 -23.73 -9.40 -21.24
CA THR A 150 -22.85 -9.35 -20.07
C THR A 150 -22.51 -7.93 -19.59
N LYS A 151 -23.02 -6.91 -20.27
CA LYS A 151 -22.96 -5.49 -19.89
C LYS A 151 -24.29 -4.81 -20.24
N ALA A 152 -24.87 -4.09 -19.28
CA ALA A 152 -26.11 -3.36 -19.44
C ALA A 152 -25.97 -1.93 -18.90
N GLY A 153 -26.67 -0.98 -19.51
CA GLY A 153 -26.68 0.40 -19.04
C GLY A 153 -27.99 1.10 -19.37
N LEU A 154 -28.43 2.02 -18.52
CA LEU A 154 -29.65 2.79 -18.73
C LEU A 154 -29.29 4.13 -19.39
N LEU A 155 -29.64 4.31 -20.67
CA LEU A 155 -29.49 5.59 -21.33
C LEU A 155 -30.52 6.57 -20.80
N LEU A 156 -30.03 7.61 -20.13
CA LEU A 156 -30.78 8.75 -19.66
C LEU A 156 -30.26 10.01 -20.36
N GLN A 157 -31.16 10.90 -20.75
CA GLN A 157 -30.83 12.15 -21.40
C GLN A 157 -31.55 13.29 -20.71
N GLN A 158 -30.83 14.37 -20.43
CA GLN A 158 -31.40 15.56 -19.80
C GLN A 158 -30.70 16.82 -20.28
N ARG A 159 -31.48 17.88 -20.49
CA ARG A 159 -30.95 19.25 -20.59
C ARG A 159 -30.89 19.87 -19.20
N ILE A 160 -29.71 20.32 -18.80
CA ILE A 160 -29.44 20.85 -17.48
C ILE A 160 -29.11 22.33 -17.65
N ALA A 161 -29.93 23.21 -17.06
CA ALA A 161 -29.67 24.64 -17.05
C ALA A 161 -28.28 24.95 -16.47
N GLY A 162 -27.69 26.10 -16.83
CA GLY A 162 -26.45 26.55 -16.21
C GLY A 162 -26.58 26.67 -14.69
N GLY A 163 -25.62 26.12 -13.94
CA GLY A 163 -25.70 25.99 -12.48
C GLY A 163 -26.74 24.99 -11.96
N GLY A 164 -27.49 24.33 -12.83
CA GLY A 164 -28.53 23.37 -12.49
C GLY A 164 -27.98 22.02 -12.04
N GLU A 165 -28.83 21.27 -11.33
CA GLU A 165 -28.53 19.92 -10.84
C GLU A 165 -29.54 18.90 -11.40
N TRP A 166 -29.04 17.72 -11.73
CA TRP A 166 -29.82 16.55 -12.08
C TRP A 166 -29.46 15.37 -11.19
N VAL A 167 -30.46 14.78 -10.54
CA VAL A 167 -30.29 13.63 -9.64
C VAL A 167 -30.88 12.37 -10.28
N VAL A 168 -30.09 11.29 -10.28
CA VAL A 168 -30.47 9.95 -10.73
C VAL A 168 -30.28 8.96 -9.60
N ASP A 169 -31.33 8.23 -9.25
CA ASP A 169 -31.34 7.31 -8.12
C ASP A 169 -31.49 5.88 -8.61
N LEU A 170 -30.60 4.99 -8.17
CA LEU A 170 -30.62 3.56 -8.47
C LEU A 170 -30.60 2.74 -7.18
N ARG A 171 -31.04 1.49 -7.27
CA ARG A 171 -30.95 0.52 -6.18
C ARG A 171 -30.54 -0.84 -6.72
N LEU A 172 -29.45 -1.39 -6.18
CA LEU A 172 -28.91 -2.71 -6.53
C LEU A 172 -29.09 -3.65 -5.33
N ALA A 173 -29.95 -4.66 -5.44
CA ALA A 173 -30.22 -5.58 -4.34
C ALA A 173 -30.44 -7.01 -4.81
N ARG A 174 -30.18 -8.01 -3.96
CA ARG A 174 -30.58 -9.40 -4.26
C ARG A 174 -32.08 -9.57 -4.45
N GLN A 175 -32.83 -8.82 -3.66
CA GLN A 175 -34.27 -8.73 -3.75
C GLN A 175 -34.67 -7.28 -3.49
N LEU A 176 -35.23 -6.64 -4.52
CA LEU A 176 -35.78 -5.30 -4.35
C LEU A 176 -37.05 -5.33 -3.49
N PRO A 177 -37.30 -4.30 -2.65
CA PRO A 177 -38.60 -4.14 -2.04
C PRO A 177 -39.66 -3.78 -3.11
N ALA A 178 -40.93 -3.89 -2.75
CA ALA A 178 -42.05 -3.68 -3.68
C ALA A 178 -42.04 -2.28 -4.32
N ASP A 179 -41.67 -1.26 -3.54
CA ASP A 179 -41.34 0.08 -4.04
C ASP A 179 -39.86 0.38 -3.68
N PRO A 180 -38.93 0.26 -4.64
CA PRO A 180 -37.49 0.49 -4.40
C PRO A 180 -37.13 1.91 -3.94
N PHE A 181 -38.00 2.88 -4.22
CA PHE A 181 -37.72 4.31 -4.15
C PHE A 181 -38.73 5.09 -3.31
N ASP A 182 -39.45 4.39 -2.42
CA ASP A 182 -40.37 5.01 -1.48
C ASP A 182 -39.67 6.04 -0.56
N GLY A 183 -40.44 6.66 0.34
CA GLY A 183 -39.89 7.66 1.27
C GLY A 183 -38.75 7.17 2.16
N SER A 184 -38.53 5.85 2.29
CA SER A 184 -37.41 5.30 3.05
C SER A 184 -36.06 5.41 2.32
N PHE A 185 -36.06 5.52 0.99
CA PHE A 185 -34.82 5.62 0.19
C PHE A 185 -34.00 6.86 0.58
N ASP A 186 -34.65 8.03 0.55
CA ASP A 186 -34.02 9.31 0.88
C ASP A 186 -33.65 9.39 2.37
N GLN A 187 -34.52 8.88 3.25
CA GLN A 187 -34.25 8.79 4.68
C GLN A 187 -33.02 7.92 4.98
N LEU A 188 -32.88 6.78 4.30
CA LEU A 188 -31.76 5.88 4.51
C LEU A 188 -30.44 6.45 3.99
N LEU A 189 -30.44 7.14 2.84
CA LEU A 189 -29.25 7.86 2.36
C LEU A 189 -28.77 8.88 3.39
N GLN A 190 -29.68 9.74 3.87
CA GLN A 190 -29.38 10.74 4.89
C GLN A 190 -28.92 10.08 6.21
N GLN A 191 -29.55 8.97 6.61
CA GLN A 191 -29.17 8.23 7.78
C GLN A 191 -27.74 7.66 7.65
N ARG A 192 -27.38 7.07 6.50
CA ARG A 192 -26.03 6.52 6.28
C ARG A 192 -24.96 7.60 6.24
N GLU A 193 -25.28 8.76 5.67
CA GLU A 193 -24.40 9.93 5.72
C GLU A 193 -24.17 10.38 7.17
N GLN A 194 -25.23 10.56 7.95
CA GLN A 194 -25.13 10.96 9.35
C GLN A 194 -24.35 9.94 10.19
N GLU A 195 -24.64 8.64 10.02
CA GLU A 195 -23.92 7.57 10.71
C GLU A 195 -22.42 7.56 10.36
N CYS A 196 -22.07 7.86 9.11
CA CYS A 196 -20.67 7.98 8.68
C CYS A 196 -19.97 9.16 9.38
N LEU A 197 -20.63 10.32 9.41
CA LEU A 197 -20.12 11.51 10.09
C LEU A 197 -19.96 11.27 11.60
N ASP A 198 -21.00 10.75 12.25
CA ASP A 198 -21.00 10.44 13.68
C ASP A 198 -19.89 9.43 14.02
N TYR A 199 -19.70 8.42 13.17
CA TYR A 199 -18.64 7.43 13.34
C TYR A 199 -17.24 8.04 13.24
N LEU A 200 -16.96 8.79 12.19
CA LEU A 200 -15.66 9.42 11.99
C LEU A 200 -15.35 10.45 13.09
N ASP A 201 -16.35 11.18 13.56
CA ASP A 201 -16.21 12.10 14.69
C ASP A 201 -15.86 11.37 15.99
N SER A 202 -16.44 10.17 16.18
CA SER A 202 -16.11 9.34 17.34
C SER A 202 -14.68 8.79 17.30
N CYS A 203 -14.09 8.61 16.12
CA CYS A 203 -12.71 8.16 15.95
C CYS A 203 -11.68 9.25 16.29
N ALA A 204 -12.03 10.53 16.18
CA ALA A 204 -11.12 11.64 16.45
C ALA A 204 -11.84 12.79 17.20
N PRO A 205 -12.20 12.58 18.48
CA PRO A 205 -12.97 13.55 19.23
C PRO A 205 -12.15 14.81 19.55
N GLY A 206 -12.81 15.98 19.51
CA GLY A 206 -12.22 17.26 19.94
C GLY A 206 -11.40 17.99 18.88
N LEU A 207 -11.44 17.57 17.62
CA LEU A 207 -10.87 18.31 16.50
C LEU A 207 -11.62 19.62 16.22
N SER A 208 -10.92 20.60 15.65
CA SER A 208 -11.55 21.78 15.08
C SER A 208 -12.39 21.40 13.84
N ALA A 209 -13.26 22.29 13.36
CA ALA A 209 -14.07 22.00 12.17
C ALA A 209 -13.21 21.71 10.93
N ASP A 210 -12.11 22.44 10.75
CA ASP A 210 -11.19 22.26 9.62
C ASP A 210 -10.41 20.95 9.76
N ASP A 211 -9.88 20.65 10.96
CA ASP A 211 -9.16 19.40 11.20
C ASP A 211 -10.08 18.17 11.09
N ALA A 212 -11.33 18.28 11.54
CA ALA A 212 -12.32 17.22 11.39
C ALA A 212 -12.64 16.97 9.91
N LEU A 213 -12.73 18.04 9.09
CA LEU A 213 -12.90 17.89 7.65
C LEU A 213 -11.70 17.18 7.02
N ILE A 214 -10.47 17.59 7.35
CA ILE A 214 -9.24 16.94 6.85
C ILE A 214 -9.22 15.45 7.24
N PHE A 215 -9.51 15.14 8.51
CA PHE A 215 -9.55 13.76 9.00
C PHE A 215 -10.60 12.93 8.25
N ARG A 216 -11.83 13.44 8.11
CA ARG A 216 -12.91 12.74 7.40
C ARG A 216 -12.57 12.51 5.93
N SER A 217 -11.99 13.51 5.26
CA SER A 217 -11.56 13.39 3.86
C SER A 217 -10.45 12.36 3.69
N ALA A 218 -9.44 12.36 4.58
CA ALA A 218 -8.35 11.40 4.56
C ALA A 218 -8.84 9.96 4.84
N ALA A 219 -9.69 9.77 5.85
CA ALA A 219 -10.26 8.48 6.20
C ALA A 219 -11.15 7.92 5.07
N SER A 220 -12.00 8.76 4.49
CA SER A 220 -12.84 8.39 3.33
C SER A 220 -12.00 8.05 2.10
N GLY A 221 -10.94 8.82 1.82
CA GLY A 221 -10.00 8.53 0.73
C GLY A 221 -9.32 7.17 0.90
N LEU A 222 -8.82 6.88 2.11
CA LEU A 222 -8.20 5.60 2.43
C LEU A 222 -9.18 4.41 2.23
N LEU A 223 -10.44 4.57 2.63
CA LEU A 223 -11.49 3.56 2.41
C LEU A 223 -11.86 3.43 0.92
N TRP A 224 -11.85 4.52 0.16
CA TRP A 224 -12.18 4.54 -1.26
C TRP A 224 -11.08 3.92 -2.14
N CYS A 225 -9.83 4.01 -1.72
CA CYS A 225 -8.69 3.39 -2.42
C CYS A 225 -8.61 1.87 -2.25
N LYS A 226 -9.56 1.23 -1.55
CA LYS A 226 -9.70 -0.23 -1.52
C LYS A 226 -10.14 -0.75 -2.89
N LYS A 227 -9.32 -1.59 -3.52
CA LYS A 227 -9.61 -2.21 -4.82
C LYS A 227 -9.59 -3.72 -4.73
N PHE A 228 -10.46 -4.37 -5.50
CA PHE A 228 -10.35 -5.80 -5.74
C PHE A 228 -9.19 -6.07 -6.70
N TYR A 229 -8.22 -6.85 -6.25
CA TYR A 229 -7.01 -7.18 -6.99
C TYR A 229 -6.92 -8.69 -7.20
N ARG A 230 -6.99 -9.13 -8.47
CA ARG A 230 -6.89 -10.54 -8.84
C ARG A 230 -5.76 -10.76 -9.82
N TRP A 231 -4.78 -11.55 -9.40
CA TRP A 231 -3.66 -11.95 -10.24
C TRP A 231 -3.19 -13.36 -9.89
N THR A 232 -3.39 -14.29 -10.83
CA THR A 232 -2.83 -15.64 -10.76
C THR A 232 -1.59 -15.70 -11.64
N VAL A 233 -0.40 -15.63 -11.03
CA VAL A 233 0.86 -15.50 -11.79
C VAL A 233 1.08 -16.70 -12.72
N VAL A 234 0.79 -17.93 -12.28
CA VAL A 234 0.91 -19.12 -13.15
C VAL A 234 0.02 -19.02 -14.40
N ARG A 235 -1.22 -18.51 -14.28
CA ARG A 235 -2.10 -18.32 -15.45
C ARG A 235 -1.55 -17.24 -16.36
N TRP A 236 -1.12 -16.11 -15.81
CA TRP A 236 -0.51 -15.01 -16.57
C TRP A 236 0.76 -15.45 -17.35
N LEU A 237 1.59 -16.31 -16.74
CA LEU A 237 2.77 -16.90 -17.37
C LEU A 237 2.39 -17.85 -18.51
N SER A 238 1.41 -18.72 -18.31
CA SER A 238 0.97 -19.71 -19.29
C SER A 238 0.12 -19.11 -20.42
N GLY A 239 -0.53 -17.98 -20.16
CA GLY A 239 -1.58 -17.44 -21.02
C GLY A 239 -2.90 -18.19 -20.85
N ASP A 240 -3.95 -17.54 -21.31
CA ASP A 240 -5.30 -18.08 -21.29
C ASP A 240 -5.53 -19.01 -22.52
N PRO A 241 -6.14 -20.21 -22.35
CA PRO A 241 -6.33 -21.21 -23.42
C PRO A 241 -6.90 -20.71 -24.75
N ASN A 242 -7.80 -19.73 -24.72
CA ASN A 242 -8.46 -19.18 -25.91
C ASN A 242 -7.74 -17.96 -26.52
N HIS A 243 -6.64 -17.52 -25.91
CA HIS A 243 -5.86 -16.38 -26.37
C HIS A 243 -4.50 -16.85 -26.94
N PRO A 244 -3.82 -16.00 -27.73
CA PRO A 244 -2.50 -16.33 -28.23
C PRO A 244 -1.53 -16.66 -27.10
N SER A 245 -0.77 -17.75 -27.27
CA SER A 245 0.25 -18.13 -26.30
C SER A 245 1.25 -16.99 -26.09
N PRO A 246 1.58 -16.66 -24.83
CA PRO A 246 2.64 -15.72 -24.51
C PRO A 246 3.98 -16.09 -25.14
N PRO A 247 4.86 -15.11 -25.42
CA PRO A 247 6.22 -15.38 -25.87
C PRO A 247 6.98 -16.23 -24.83
N PRO A 248 7.77 -17.24 -25.25
CA PRO A 248 8.52 -18.11 -24.34
C PRO A 248 9.45 -17.37 -23.37
N GLU A 249 9.92 -16.18 -23.76
CA GLU A 249 10.73 -15.27 -22.95
C GLU A 249 10.05 -14.90 -21.63
N ARG A 250 8.70 -14.85 -21.59
CA ARG A 250 7.93 -14.55 -20.37
C ARG A 250 8.27 -15.51 -19.23
N LEU A 251 8.56 -16.78 -19.54
CA LEU A 251 8.93 -17.81 -18.56
C LEU A 251 10.33 -17.62 -17.97
N LYS A 252 11.13 -16.71 -18.52
CA LYS A 252 12.48 -16.37 -18.07
C LYS A 252 12.54 -15.05 -17.30
N THR A 253 11.39 -14.40 -17.09
CA THR A 253 11.29 -13.16 -16.29
C THR A 253 11.39 -13.45 -14.81
N GLU A 254 11.70 -12.43 -14.00
CA GLU A 254 11.71 -12.57 -12.53
C GLU A 254 10.35 -12.97 -11.97
N ASN A 255 9.26 -12.51 -12.59
CA ASN A 255 7.90 -12.91 -12.22
C ASN A 255 7.65 -14.42 -12.36
N ALA A 256 8.45 -15.15 -13.15
CA ALA A 256 8.34 -16.61 -13.24
C ALA A 256 8.70 -17.34 -11.93
N TYR A 257 9.51 -16.71 -11.07
CA TYR A 257 9.81 -17.17 -9.71
C TYR A 257 8.55 -17.15 -8.82
N TRP A 258 7.68 -16.18 -9.06
CA TRP A 258 6.44 -15.93 -8.32
C TRP A 258 5.24 -16.73 -8.83
N ARG A 259 5.45 -17.80 -9.62
CA ARG A 259 4.37 -18.64 -10.19
C ARG A 259 3.33 -19.14 -9.19
N ARG A 260 3.67 -19.24 -7.90
CA ARG A 260 2.75 -19.69 -6.84
C ARG A 260 1.85 -18.58 -6.30
N MET A 261 2.16 -17.32 -6.60
CA MET A 261 1.37 -16.18 -6.17
C MET A 261 0.00 -16.19 -6.81
N HIS A 262 -1.01 -16.03 -5.96
CA HIS A 262 -2.42 -15.98 -6.30
C HIS A 262 -3.10 -14.90 -5.45
N ALA A 263 -3.26 -13.72 -6.03
CA ALA A 263 -4.04 -12.64 -5.43
C ALA A 263 -5.51 -12.76 -5.84
N ASP A 264 -6.44 -12.59 -4.89
CA ASP A 264 -7.89 -12.58 -5.11
C ASP A 264 -8.60 -11.84 -3.96
N ASP A 265 -8.07 -10.68 -3.55
CA ASP A 265 -8.46 -9.98 -2.33
C ASP A 265 -8.82 -8.50 -2.59
N VAL A 266 -9.48 -7.87 -1.62
CA VAL A 266 -9.62 -6.41 -1.57
C VAL A 266 -8.42 -5.84 -0.82
N ILE A 267 -7.63 -5.00 -1.50
CA ILE A 267 -6.40 -4.42 -0.99
C ILE A 267 -6.51 -2.90 -1.03
N SER A 268 -6.01 -2.23 0.00
CA SER A 268 -5.84 -0.77 -0.01
C SER A 268 -4.67 -0.39 -0.91
N MET A 269 -4.95 0.41 -1.93
CA MET A 269 -3.95 0.87 -2.91
C MET A 269 -3.47 2.29 -2.57
N PRO A 270 -2.25 2.69 -2.98
CA PRO A 270 -1.77 4.05 -2.78
C PRO A 270 -2.67 5.09 -3.43
N ASP A 271 -3.16 4.80 -4.64
CA ASP A 271 -4.13 5.62 -5.33
C ASP A 271 -5.16 4.77 -6.09
N SER A 272 -6.34 5.33 -6.29
CA SER A 272 -7.44 4.63 -6.94
C SER A 272 -7.34 4.58 -8.46
N TRP A 273 -6.48 5.41 -9.07
CA TRP A 273 -6.33 5.65 -10.49
C TRP A 273 -4.89 5.47 -11.00
N GLU A 274 -3.93 6.21 -10.44
CA GLU A 274 -2.52 6.23 -10.86
C GLU A 274 -1.76 4.98 -10.40
N TYR A 275 -2.04 4.55 -9.17
CA TYR A 275 -1.42 3.38 -8.56
C TYR A 275 -2.46 2.32 -8.18
N PRO A 276 -3.22 1.74 -9.14
CA PRO A 276 -4.31 0.80 -8.87
C PRO A 276 -3.79 -0.62 -8.54
N TYR A 277 -2.63 -0.70 -7.89
CA TYR A 277 -1.91 -1.91 -7.53
C TYR A 277 -1.32 -1.77 -6.13
N PHE A 278 -1.01 -2.91 -5.50
CA PHE A 278 -0.46 -2.90 -4.16
C PHE A 278 1.02 -2.52 -4.17
N CYS A 279 1.43 -1.76 -3.16
CA CYS A 279 2.83 -1.56 -2.80
C CYS A 279 3.00 -2.02 -1.34
N GLN A 280 3.95 -2.93 -1.09
CA GLN A 280 4.03 -3.64 0.18
C GLN A 280 4.21 -2.70 1.38
N TRP A 281 5.10 -1.70 1.26
CA TRP A 281 5.44 -0.81 2.35
C TRP A 281 4.35 0.28 2.56
N ASP A 282 3.79 0.85 1.49
CA ASP A 282 2.60 1.72 1.56
C ASP A 282 1.46 1.04 2.30
N LEU A 283 1.20 -0.24 2.02
CA LEU A 283 0.16 -1.02 2.69
C LEU A 283 0.37 -1.08 4.21
N MET A 284 1.62 -1.00 4.70
CA MET A 284 1.90 -0.95 6.14
C MET A 284 1.51 0.40 6.74
N PHE A 285 1.80 1.52 6.06
CA PHE A 285 1.31 2.85 6.47
C PHE A 285 -0.21 2.94 6.42
N HIS A 286 -0.83 2.44 5.35
CA HIS A 286 -2.29 2.35 5.22
C HIS A 286 -2.89 1.55 6.38
N SER A 287 -2.28 0.41 6.72
CA SER A 287 -2.75 -0.44 7.82
C SER A 287 -2.67 0.26 9.17
N VAL A 288 -1.63 1.04 9.44
CA VAL A 288 -1.54 1.86 10.65
C VAL A 288 -2.61 2.95 10.66
N ALA A 289 -2.85 3.62 9.53
CA ALA A 289 -3.90 4.62 9.41
C ALA A 289 -5.31 4.02 9.61
N PHE A 290 -5.55 2.80 9.09
CA PHE A 290 -6.79 2.08 9.35
C PHE A 290 -6.99 1.77 10.84
N ALA A 291 -5.94 1.65 11.66
CA ALA A 291 -6.11 1.23 13.04
C ALA A 291 -7.03 2.15 13.85
N CYS A 292 -7.09 3.44 13.53
CA CYS A 292 -7.95 4.42 14.20
C CYS A 292 -9.43 4.37 13.76
N ILE A 293 -9.73 3.78 12.60
CA ILE A 293 -11.07 3.80 11.99
C ILE A 293 -11.63 2.40 11.68
N ASP A 294 -10.80 1.38 11.56
CA ASP A 294 -11.16 -0.02 11.33
C ASP A 294 -9.97 -0.92 11.73
N PRO A 295 -9.81 -1.23 13.04
CA PRO A 295 -8.75 -2.10 13.53
C PRO A 295 -8.77 -3.50 12.91
N ALA A 296 -9.94 -4.00 12.47
CA ALA A 296 -10.04 -5.31 11.84
C ALA A 296 -9.40 -5.28 10.44
N MET A 297 -9.71 -4.26 9.65
CA MET A 297 -9.09 -4.05 8.35
C MET A 297 -7.59 -3.81 8.48
N ALA A 298 -7.15 -3.00 9.45
CA ALA A 298 -5.73 -2.77 9.73
C ALA A 298 -4.95 -4.08 9.92
N LYS A 299 -5.47 -4.99 10.75
CA LYS A 299 -4.86 -6.31 11.01
C LYS A 299 -4.87 -7.21 9.78
N GLN A 300 -5.95 -7.17 9.00
CA GLN A 300 -6.06 -7.95 7.76
C GLN A 300 -5.05 -7.48 6.71
N GLN A 301 -5.03 -6.18 6.41
CA GLN A 301 -4.18 -5.58 5.37
C GLN A 301 -2.69 -5.73 5.71
N SER A 302 -2.30 -5.48 6.96
CA SER A 302 -0.89 -5.63 7.39
C SER A 302 -0.35 -7.05 7.23
N MET A 303 -1.22 -8.07 7.29
CA MET A 303 -0.83 -9.48 7.22
C MET A 303 -1.14 -10.15 5.88
N LEU A 304 -1.78 -9.44 4.95
CA LEU A 304 -2.30 -10.01 3.69
C LEU A 304 -1.18 -10.58 2.82
N LEU A 305 -0.17 -9.75 2.52
CA LEU A 305 0.97 -10.10 1.67
C LEU A 305 1.93 -11.12 2.31
N ARG A 306 1.72 -11.44 3.59
CA ARG A 306 2.44 -12.47 4.37
C ARG A 306 1.67 -13.79 4.44
N SER A 307 0.62 -13.94 3.63
CA SER A 307 -0.10 -15.20 3.52
C SER A 307 0.57 -16.14 2.51
N PRO A 308 0.35 -17.46 2.61
CA PRO A 308 0.91 -18.44 1.68
C PRO A 308 0.52 -18.22 0.21
N TRP A 309 -0.53 -17.42 -0.04
CA TRP A 309 -0.99 -17.06 -1.39
C TRP A 309 -0.13 -15.99 -2.05
N TYR A 310 0.63 -15.21 -1.28
CA TYR A 310 1.44 -14.10 -1.79
C TYR A 310 2.94 -14.37 -1.64
N THR A 311 3.36 -14.99 -0.55
CA THR A 311 4.79 -15.19 -0.24
C THR A 311 5.48 -16.14 -1.21
N ALA A 312 6.69 -15.81 -1.63
CA ALA A 312 7.52 -16.69 -2.43
C ALA A 312 8.09 -17.88 -1.62
N PRO A 313 8.64 -18.92 -2.26
CA PRO A 313 9.16 -20.11 -1.57
C PRO A 313 10.26 -19.85 -0.54
N ASN A 314 11.01 -18.75 -0.68
CA ASN A 314 12.05 -18.31 0.27
C ASN A 314 11.50 -17.39 1.38
N ALA A 315 10.18 -17.30 1.55
CA ALA A 315 9.48 -16.41 2.47
C ALA A 315 9.53 -14.91 2.13
N GLN A 316 10.00 -14.52 0.94
CA GLN A 316 9.90 -13.14 0.47
C GLN A 316 8.44 -12.72 0.28
N THR A 317 8.09 -11.52 0.75
CA THR A 317 6.83 -10.83 0.43
C THR A 317 6.98 -10.03 -0.88
N PRO A 318 5.96 -9.99 -1.75
CA PRO A 318 6.07 -9.28 -3.02
C PRO A 318 6.10 -7.76 -2.80
N ALA A 319 6.96 -7.04 -3.53
CA ALA A 319 7.08 -5.58 -3.42
C ALA A 319 5.91 -4.83 -4.08
N TYR A 320 5.78 -4.93 -5.39
CA TYR A 320 4.75 -4.30 -6.22
C TYR A 320 4.61 -5.05 -7.54
N GLU A 321 3.55 -4.78 -8.30
CA GLU A 321 3.14 -5.68 -9.40
C GLU A 321 4.13 -5.80 -10.57
N TRP A 322 4.98 -4.80 -10.78
CA TRP A 322 5.92 -4.76 -11.88
C TRP A 322 7.32 -5.27 -11.53
N ALA A 323 7.68 -5.39 -10.25
CA ALA A 323 8.90 -6.07 -9.78
C ALA A 323 8.68 -6.73 -8.42
N LEU A 324 8.03 -7.90 -8.42
CA LEU A 324 7.67 -8.62 -7.19
C LEU A 324 8.90 -8.95 -6.31
N SER A 325 10.06 -9.16 -6.94
CA SER A 325 11.31 -9.55 -6.28
C SER A 325 12.11 -8.40 -5.67
N ASP A 326 11.71 -7.14 -5.91
CA ASP A 326 12.44 -6.00 -5.36
C ASP A 326 12.32 -5.97 -3.82
N PRO A 327 13.35 -5.49 -3.12
CA PRO A 327 13.29 -5.29 -1.68
C PRO A 327 12.67 -3.93 -1.33
N ASN A 328 11.71 -3.93 -0.40
CA ASN A 328 11.06 -2.75 0.16
C ASN A 328 11.42 -2.55 1.64
N PRO A 329 11.22 -1.36 2.24
CA PRO A 329 11.46 -1.18 3.66
C PRO A 329 10.69 -2.21 4.51
N PRO A 330 11.35 -3.01 5.37
CA PRO A 330 10.72 -4.04 6.20
C PRO A 330 9.96 -3.47 7.42
N ILE A 331 9.04 -2.54 7.19
CA ILE A 331 8.28 -1.85 8.25
C ILE A 331 7.07 -2.64 8.77
N GLY A 332 6.94 -3.91 8.39
CA GLY A 332 5.80 -4.76 8.79
C GLY A 332 5.69 -4.99 10.30
N ALA A 333 6.82 -5.15 10.99
CA ALA A 333 6.83 -5.32 12.44
C ALA A 333 6.44 -4.02 13.16
N TRP A 334 6.91 -2.88 12.66
CA TRP A 334 6.49 -1.56 13.14
C TRP A 334 4.97 -1.40 12.98
N ALA A 335 4.41 -1.72 11.82
CA ALA A 335 2.97 -1.59 11.59
C ALA A 335 2.16 -2.51 12.50
N ALA A 336 2.52 -3.79 12.62
CA ALA A 336 1.83 -4.73 13.51
C ALA A 336 1.88 -4.27 14.98
N LEU A 337 3.03 -3.81 15.45
CA LEU A 337 3.19 -3.27 16.80
C LEU A 337 2.35 -2.00 16.98
N ARG A 338 2.35 -1.09 16.00
CA ARG A 338 1.63 0.18 16.09
C ARG A 338 0.12 -0.03 16.09
N ILE A 339 -0.40 -0.91 15.24
CA ILE A 339 -1.83 -1.31 15.24
C ILE A 339 -2.24 -1.85 16.62
N PHE A 340 -1.43 -2.74 17.17
CA PHE A 340 -1.66 -3.31 18.50
C PHE A 340 -1.63 -2.25 19.62
N GLN A 341 -0.71 -1.27 19.53
CA GLN A 341 -0.59 -0.17 20.50
C GLN A 341 -1.78 0.80 20.41
N ILE A 342 -2.20 1.17 19.19
CA ILE A 342 -3.36 2.05 18.97
C ILE A 342 -4.60 1.42 19.60
N GLU A 343 -4.90 0.16 19.27
CA GLU A 343 -6.04 -0.55 19.84
C GLU A 343 -5.94 -0.69 21.36
N ARG A 344 -4.74 -0.97 21.90
CA ARG A 344 -4.51 -1.04 23.34
C ARG A 344 -4.81 0.30 24.01
N ASN A 345 -4.40 1.42 23.42
CA ASN A 345 -4.63 2.74 24.00
C ASN A 345 -6.12 3.09 23.99
N GLU A 346 -6.84 2.70 22.95
CA GLU A 346 -8.29 2.96 22.83
C GLU A 346 -9.13 2.06 23.76
N LYS A 347 -8.81 0.76 23.82
CA LYS A 347 -9.64 -0.23 24.55
C LYS A 347 -9.13 -0.54 25.97
N GLY A 348 -7.93 -0.10 26.31
CA GLY A 348 -7.20 -0.46 27.54
C GLY A 348 -6.50 -1.83 27.48
N PHE A 349 -6.75 -2.65 26.45
CA PHE A 349 -6.11 -3.94 26.23
C PHE A 349 -5.82 -4.15 24.74
N GLY A 350 -4.69 -4.80 24.43
CA GLY A 350 -4.30 -5.07 23.04
C GLY A 350 -4.63 -6.50 22.60
N ASP A 351 -4.81 -6.73 21.30
CA ASP A 351 -5.05 -8.04 20.71
C ASP A 351 -3.75 -8.90 20.66
N LEU A 352 -3.48 -9.62 21.76
CA LEU A 352 -2.35 -10.54 21.84
C LEU A 352 -2.42 -11.69 20.83
N PRO A 353 -3.58 -12.33 20.54
CA PRO A 353 -3.69 -13.28 19.44
C PRO A 353 -3.18 -12.76 18.10
N PHE A 354 -3.53 -11.52 17.73
CA PHE A 354 -3.01 -10.86 16.55
C PHE A 354 -1.49 -10.69 16.63
N LEU A 355 -0.97 -10.15 17.74
CA LEU A 355 0.46 -9.91 17.90
C LEU A 355 1.30 -11.19 17.80
N ARG A 356 0.81 -12.31 18.39
CA ARG A 356 1.42 -13.65 18.24
C ARG A 356 1.39 -14.15 16.80
N SER A 357 0.28 -13.90 16.08
CA SER A 357 0.16 -14.25 14.66
C SER A 357 1.14 -13.47 13.79
N ALA A 358 1.23 -12.16 14.02
CA ALA A 358 2.16 -11.28 13.33
C ALA A 358 3.62 -11.70 13.59
N MET A 359 4.00 -11.94 14.86
CA MET A 359 5.35 -12.37 15.23
C MET A 359 5.81 -13.59 14.42
N ARG A 360 5.00 -14.64 14.36
CA ARG A 360 5.34 -15.89 13.64
C ARG A 360 5.62 -15.66 12.15
N LYS A 361 4.87 -14.76 11.50
CA LYS A 361 5.06 -14.43 10.08
C LYS A 361 6.26 -13.51 9.87
N LEU A 362 6.43 -12.52 10.73
CA LEU A 362 7.51 -11.54 10.62
C LEU A 362 8.89 -12.13 10.94
N ILE A 363 8.99 -13.18 11.76
CA ILE A 363 10.24 -13.92 11.96
C ILE A 363 10.70 -14.60 10.64
N LEU A 364 9.77 -15.09 9.81
CA LEU A 364 10.12 -15.67 8.51
C LEU A 364 10.64 -14.61 7.55
N GLU A 365 9.98 -13.46 7.51
CA GLU A 365 10.41 -12.30 6.72
C GLU A 365 11.77 -11.78 7.21
N TYR A 366 11.99 -11.70 8.53
CA TYR A 366 13.29 -11.38 9.12
C TYR A 366 14.37 -12.36 8.66
N GLY A 367 14.08 -13.66 8.66
CA GLY A 367 14.99 -14.69 8.16
C GLY A 367 15.34 -14.49 6.68
N TRP A 368 14.37 -14.10 5.84
CA TRP A 368 14.65 -13.76 4.44
C TRP A 368 15.58 -12.55 4.34
N TRP A 369 15.27 -11.47 5.06
CA TRP A 369 16.07 -10.25 5.08
C TRP A 369 17.49 -10.50 5.57
N ALA A 370 17.66 -11.20 6.68
CA ALA A 370 18.98 -11.53 7.23
C ALA A 370 19.83 -12.38 6.26
N ASN A 371 19.21 -13.30 5.51
CA ASN A 371 19.91 -14.16 4.55
C ASN A 371 20.17 -13.50 3.19
N ARG A 372 19.46 -12.42 2.82
CA ARG A 372 19.82 -11.59 1.66
C ARG A 372 21.23 -11.01 1.80
N ASN A 373 21.76 -11.02 3.02
CA ASN A 373 22.54 -9.92 3.52
C ASN A 373 23.93 -10.25 4.02
N ASP A 374 24.54 -11.26 3.40
CA ASP A 374 25.92 -11.56 3.68
C ASP A 374 26.67 -12.08 2.44
N ARG A 375 26.72 -11.26 1.38
CA ARG A 375 27.56 -11.59 0.21
C ARG A 375 29.06 -11.44 0.53
N SER A 376 29.41 -10.55 1.46
CA SER A 376 30.78 -10.12 1.78
C SER A 376 31.29 -10.49 3.18
N GLY A 377 30.44 -10.93 4.10
CA GLY A 377 30.81 -11.24 5.49
C GLY A 377 30.66 -10.05 6.47
N ASP A 378 30.27 -8.87 6.01
CA ASP A 378 30.44 -7.58 6.72
C ASP A 378 29.15 -6.94 7.27
N ASN A 379 28.02 -7.66 7.22
CA ASN A 379 26.73 -7.29 7.82
C ASN A 379 26.11 -5.96 7.30
N VAL A 380 26.55 -5.43 6.15
CA VAL A 380 25.95 -4.24 5.53
C VAL A 380 24.90 -4.63 4.50
N PHE A 381 23.74 -3.98 4.53
CA PHE A 381 22.66 -4.19 3.56
C PHE A 381 22.97 -3.46 2.23
N GLU A 382 22.84 -4.17 1.11
CA GLU A 382 23.07 -3.64 -0.26
C GLU A 382 21.94 -4.01 -1.25
N GLY A 383 21.87 -3.28 -2.37
CA GLY A 383 21.19 -3.74 -3.58
C GLY A 383 19.66 -3.69 -3.50
N GLY A 384 19.09 -2.61 -2.95
CA GLY A 384 17.64 -2.45 -2.83
C GLY A 384 17.07 -1.09 -3.24
N PHE A 385 15.84 -1.13 -3.74
CA PHE A 385 15.02 0.02 -4.09
C PHE A 385 14.56 0.78 -2.84
N LEU A 386 14.18 0.05 -1.78
CA LEU A 386 13.83 0.56 -0.44
C LEU A 386 12.85 1.75 -0.44
N GLY A 387 11.96 1.83 -1.44
CA GLY A 387 10.87 2.81 -1.52
C GLY A 387 11.30 4.25 -1.80
N LEU A 388 12.56 4.50 -2.14
CA LEU A 388 13.10 5.83 -2.38
C LEU A 388 13.79 5.89 -3.76
N ASP A 389 12.98 5.99 -4.80
CA ASP A 389 13.31 5.77 -6.22
C ASP A 389 14.43 6.68 -6.74
N ASN A 390 14.30 7.98 -6.49
CA ASN A 390 15.15 9.03 -7.08
C ASN A 390 15.97 9.79 -6.03
N ILE A 391 16.17 9.19 -4.86
CA ILE A 391 16.89 9.84 -3.75
C ILE A 391 18.42 9.76 -3.91
N GLY A 392 18.88 8.73 -4.62
CA GLY A 392 20.28 8.48 -4.89
C GLY A 392 20.70 9.01 -6.26
N VAL A 393 21.98 9.35 -6.40
CA VAL A 393 22.58 9.77 -7.68
C VAL A 393 22.61 8.63 -8.70
N PHE A 394 22.63 7.38 -8.21
CA PHE A 394 22.67 6.15 -9.02
C PHE A 394 21.52 5.22 -8.64
N ASP A 395 21.09 4.38 -9.58
CA ASP A 395 20.17 3.28 -9.29
C ASP A 395 20.85 2.26 -8.37
N ARG A 396 20.37 2.19 -7.13
CA ARG A 396 20.96 1.40 -6.05
C ARG A 396 20.70 -0.10 -6.18
N ARG A 397 19.85 -0.52 -7.13
CA ARG A 397 19.52 -1.94 -7.36
C ARG A 397 20.64 -2.70 -8.07
N TYR A 398 21.41 -2.01 -8.90
CA TYR A 398 22.39 -2.64 -9.79
C TYR A 398 23.82 -2.19 -9.47
N PRO A 399 24.82 -3.06 -9.68
CA PRO A 399 26.21 -2.61 -9.70
C PRO A 399 26.42 -1.50 -10.74
N LEU A 400 27.34 -0.59 -10.44
CA LEU A 400 27.78 0.44 -11.38
C LEU A 400 28.51 -0.20 -12.58
N PRO A 401 28.65 0.49 -13.73
CA PRO A 401 29.27 -0.07 -14.94
C PRO A 401 30.71 -0.59 -14.76
N ASP A 402 31.44 -0.08 -13.77
CA ASP A 402 32.80 -0.50 -13.41
C ASP A 402 32.83 -1.69 -12.43
N GLY A 403 31.67 -2.22 -12.05
CA GLY A 403 31.50 -3.29 -11.07
C GLY A 403 31.44 -2.82 -9.62
N SER A 404 31.54 -1.52 -9.36
CA SER A 404 31.37 -0.95 -8.03
C SER A 404 29.95 -1.15 -7.50
N ARG A 405 29.80 -1.18 -6.18
CA ARG A 405 28.52 -1.41 -5.48
C ARG A 405 28.22 -0.28 -4.52
N ILE A 406 26.93 -0.07 -4.26
CA ILE A 406 26.45 0.92 -3.30
C ILE A 406 26.00 0.18 -2.06
N GLU A 407 26.68 0.45 -0.96
CA GLU A 407 26.29 0.02 0.36
C GLU A 407 25.44 1.08 1.03
N GLN A 408 24.27 0.65 1.48
CA GLN A 408 23.15 1.53 1.79
C GLN A 408 23.01 1.74 3.29
N CYS A 409 23.11 2.99 3.74
CA CYS A 409 22.94 3.32 5.16
C CYS A 409 21.51 3.07 5.64
N ASP A 410 20.52 3.40 4.80
CA ASP A 410 19.10 3.17 5.05
C ASP A 410 18.77 1.67 5.12
N GLY A 411 19.35 0.82 4.27
CA GLY A 411 19.16 -0.63 4.33
C GLY A 411 19.50 -1.24 5.69
N THR A 412 20.65 -0.86 6.24
CA THR A 412 21.09 -1.35 7.57
C THR A 412 20.23 -0.76 8.69
N ALA A 413 19.85 0.51 8.59
CA ALA A 413 18.97 1.17 9.53
C ALA A 413 17.54 0.60 9.56
N TRP A 414 17.00 0.23 8.40
CA TRP A 414 15.70 -0.43 8.30
C TRP A 414 15.70 -1.77 9.01
N MET A 415 16.80 -2.51 8.92
CA MET A 415 16.93 -3.79 9.60
C MET A 415 17.12 -3.62 11.10
N ALA A 416 17.84 -2.59 11.54
CA ALA A 416 17.88 -2.21 12.95
C ALA A 416 16.46 -1.89 13.45
N THR A 417 15.66 -1.18 12.66
CA THR A 417 14.25 -0.85 12.96
C THR A 417 13.36 -2.10 13.02
N LEU A 418 13.54 -3.04 12.08
CA LEU A 418 12.82 -4.32 12.07
C LEU A 418 13.14 -5.14 13.33
N SER A 419 14.44 -5.34 13.63
CA SER A 419 14.90 -6.06 14.83
C SER A 419 14.36 -5.40 16.10
N LEU A 420 14.41 -4.07 16.20
CA LEU A 420 13.94 -3.34 17.37
C LEU A 420 12.41 -3.40 17.53
N SER A 421 11.67 -3.42 16.43
CA SER A 421 10.22 -3.61 16.44
C SER A 421 9.85 -5.02 16.89
N LEU A 422 10.56 -6.04 16.38
CA LEU A 422 10.39 -7.42 16.81
C LEU A 422 10.76 -7.61 18.29
N LEU A 423 11.82 -6.97 18.77
CA LEU A 423 12.17 -6.93 20.20
C LEU A 423 11.01 -6.39 21.04
N GLN A 424 10.44 -5.24 20.66
CA GLN A 424 9.30 -4.64 21.38
C GLN A 424 8.05 -5.54 21.36
N MET A 425 7.81 -6.25 20.26
CA MET A 425 6.74 -7.24 20.17
C MET A 425 7.01 -8.42 21.12
N SER A 426 8.24 -8.97 21.13
CA SER A 426 8.64 -10.08 22.03
C SER A 426 8.51 -9.68 23.49
N VAL A 427 8.97 -8.49 23.87
CA VAL A 427 8.83 -7.95 25.22
C VAL A 427 7.36 -7.81 25.61
N SER A 428 6.50 -7.37 24.68
CA SER A 428 5.06 -7.26 24.93
C SER A 428 4.40 -8.63 25.17
N LEU A 429 4.85 -9.67 24.48
CA LEU A 429 4.36 -11.05 24.63
C LEU A 429 4.94 -11.74 25.87
N ALA A 430 6.22 -11.52 26.17
CA ALA A 430 6.96 -12.12 27.28
C ALA A 430 6.39 -11.77 28.66
N ARG A 431 5.60 -10.70 28.75
CA ARG A 431 4.86 -10.32 29.98
C ARG A 431 3.84 -11.37 30.42
N GLU A 432 3.24 -12.08 29.47
CA GLU A 432 2.24 -13.13 29.73
C GLU A 432 2.79 -14.53 29.42
N GLU A 433 3.72 -14.63 28.47
CA GLU A 433 4.26 -15.87 27.91
C GLU A 433 5.79 -15.84 27.98
N PRO A 434 6.41 -16.27 29.11
CA PRO A 434 7.86 -16.14 29.34
C PRO A 434 8.74 -16.75 28.26
N GLU A 435 8.23 -17.71 27.48
CA GLU A 435 8.92 -18.30 26.34
C GLU A 435 9.36 -17.27 25.31
N TYR A 436 8.70 -16.11 25.14
CA TYR A 436 9.13 -15.08 24.19
C TYR A 436 10.41 -14.34 24.63
N THR A 437 10.95 -14.63 25.81
CA THR A 437 12.20 -14.03 26.31
C THR A 437 13.40 -14.44 25.44
N ASP A 438 13.44 -15.65 24.89
CA ASP A 438 14.53 -16.10 24.01
C ASP A 438 14.53 -15.35 22.67
N ILE A 439 13.34 -15.07 22.13
CA ILE A 439 13.14 -14.25 20.93
C ILE A 439 13.54 -12.80 21.23
N ALA A 440 13.23 -12.28 22.42
CA ALA A 440 13.70 -10.95 22.83
C ALA A 440 15.24 -10.88 22.89
N GLU A 441 15.90 -11.89 23.48
CA GLU A 441 17.37 -11.97 23.51
C GLU A 441 17.97 -11.93 22.11
N ARG A 442 17.41 -12.73 21.18
CA ARG A 442 17.86 -12.78 19.80
C ARG A 442 17.79 -11.41 19.11
N PHE A 443 16.64 -10.74 19.18
CA PHE A 443 16.47 -9.46 18.48
C PHE A 443 17.19 -8.30 19.15
N LEU A 444 17.44 -8.39 20.46
CA LEU A 444 18.36 -7.48 21.13
C LEU A 444 19.78 -7.61 20.56
N TYR A 445 20.30 -8.84 20.48
CA TYR A 445 21.63 -9.08 19.93
C TYR A 445 21.76 -8.59 18.49
N ASP A 446 20.79 -8.93 17.64
CA ASP A 446 20.79 -8.53 16.24
C ASP A 446 20.70 -7.00 16.09
N PHE A 447 19.87 -6.32 16.90
CA PHE A 447 19.81 -4.85 16.91
C PHE A 447 21.14 -4.20 17.29
N VAL A 448 21.80 -4.69 18.35
CA VAL A 448 23.10 -4.17 18.80
C VAL A 448 24.16 -4.35 17.72
N GLN A 449 24.19 -5.50 17.05
CA GLN A 449 25.10 -5.76 15.94
C GLN A 449 24.87 -4.79 14.78
N LEU A 450 23.62 -4.58 14.37
CA LEU A 450 23.28 -3.65 13.27
C LEU A 450 23.61 -2.19 13.61
N ALA A 451 23.34 -1.76 14.84
CA ALA A 451 23.74 -0.43 15.30
C ALA A 451 25.28 -0.28 15.37
N THR A 452 25.99 -1.34 15.75
CA THR A 452 27.47 -1.36 15.73
C THR A 452 27.99 -1.23 14.30
N THR A 453 27.38 -1.97 13.35
CA THR A 453 27.70 -1.96 11.93
C THR A 453 27.61 -0.57 11.33
N LEU A 454 26.59 0.24 11.67
CA LEU A 454 26.43 1.61 11.14
C LEU A 454 27.52 2.58 11.61
N ASN A 455 28.07 2.36 12.80
CA ASN A 455 28.86 3.36 13.54
C ASN A 455 30.33 2.96 13.73
N THR A 456 30.79 1.84 13.18
CA THR A 456 32.14 1.31 13.41
C THR A 456 32.84 0.92 12.12
N GLU A 457 34.12 1.29 11.99
CA GLU A 457 34.86 1.13 10.73
C GLU A 457 35.36 -0.30 10.47
N ALA A 458 35.64 -1.09 11.51
CA ALA A 458 36.33 -2.37 11.39
C ALA A 458 35.39 -3.58 11.56
N VAL A 459 35.28 -4.39 10.50
CA VAL A 459 34.84 -5.79 10.60
C VAL A 459 36.01 -6.66 10.19
N ILE A 460 36.49 -7.52 11.09
CA ILE A 460 37.62 -8.41 10.86
C ILE A 460 37.10 -9.85 10.95
N ASP A 461 37.40 -10.68 9.95
CA ASP A 461 37.01 -12.09 9.99
C ASP A 461 37.86 -12.91 10.97
N SER A 462 37.47 -14.18 11.17
CA SER A 462 38.20 -15.14 12.02
C SER A 462 39.63 -15.45 11.56
N LYS A 463 40.07 -14.93 10.40
CA LYS A 463 41.41 -15.06 9.83
C LYS A 463 42.16 -13.73 9.81
N ALA A 464 41.71 -12.74 10.57
CA ALA A 464 42.29 -11.39 10.66
C ALA A 464 42.25 -10.59 9.34
N LYS A 465 41.35 -10.93 8.40
CA LYS A 465 41.14 -10.16 7.19
C LYS A 465 40.17 -9.02 7.47
N VAL A 466 40.54 -7.80 7.10
CA VAL A 466 39.64 -6.63 7.11
C VAL A 466 38.58 -6.87 6.03
N LEU A 467 37.33 -7.08 6.47
CA LEU A 467 36.16 -7.19 5.60
C LEU A 467 35.60 -5.81 5.26
N ARG A 468 35.72 -4.86 6.20
CA ARG A 468 35.30 -3.46 6.04
C ARG A 468 36.25 -2.51 6.76
N SER A 469 36.50 -1.36 6.15
CA SER A 469 37.39 -0.29 6.64
C SER A 469 36.72 1.10 6.60
N TYR A 470 35.39 1.14 6.65
CA TYR A 470 34.56 2.34 6.72
C TYR A 470 33.34 2.08 7.60
N LYS A 471 32.68 3.17 7.98
CA LYS A 471 31.33 3.21 8.56
C LYS A 471 30.47 4.10 7.67
N ASN A 472 29.16 4.09 7.83
CA ASN A 472 28.29 4.98 7.03
C ASN A 472 28.31 6.43 7.55
N TRP A 473 28.79 6.66 8.77
CA TRP A 473 28.91 7.99 9.38
C TRP A 473 30.19 8.71 8.92
N ASP A 474 30.04 9.83 8.19
CA ASP A 474 31.15 10.72 7.85
C ASP A 474 31.43 11.66 9.04
N GLU A 475 32.58 11.49 9.70
CA GLU A 475 32.96 12.29 10.87
C GLU A 475 33.24 13.76 10.55
N ASP A 476 33.68 14.06 9.32
CA ASP A 476 33.98 15.42 8.92
C ASP A 476 32.68 16.19 8.66
N ASP A 477 31.72 15.54 7.99
CA ASP A 477 30.45 16.17 7.64
C ASP A 477 29.38 16.05 8.74
N GLY A 478 29.45 15.03 9.59
CA GLY A 478 28.46 14.80 10.65
C GLY A 478 27.13 14.28 10.13
N PHE A 479 27.17 13.38 9.13
CA PHE A 479 25.98 12.83 8.49
C PHE A 479 26.20 11.38 8.04
N TYR A 480 25.12 10.60 7.93
CA TYR A 480 25.18 9.25 7.38
C TYR A 480 25.05 9.26 5.85
N TYR A 481 25.94 8.54 5.18
CA TYR A 481 25.96 8.42 3.73
C TYR A 481 25.98 6.96 3.27
N ASP A 482 25.45 6.76 2.07
CA ASP A 482 25.73 5.57 1.28
C ASP A 482 27.20 5.58 0.87
N VAL A 483 27.78 4.38 0.71
CA VAL A 483 29.20 4.20 0.35
C VAL A 483 29.30 3.47 -0.97
N ILE A 484 30.06 4.03 -1.91
CA ILE A 484 30.50 3.29 -3.10
C ILE A 484 31.70 2.44 -2.71
N LYS A 485 31.60 1.13 -2.88
CA LYS A 485 32.67 0.16 -2.71
C LYS A 485 33.13 -0.35 -4.07
N ARG A 486 34.41 -0.13 -4.37
CA ARG A 486 35.02 -0.52 -5.65
C ARG A 486 35.56 -1.96 -5.58
N PRO A 487 35.72 -2.64 -6.73
CA PRO A 487 36.26 -4.01 -6.75
C PRO A 487 37.66 -4.17 -6.17
N ASP A 488 38.46 -3.10 -6.12
CA ASP A 488 39.80 -3.08 -5.53
C ASP A 488 39.80 -2.92 -4.00
N GLY A 489 38.62 -2.76 -3.38
CA GLY A 489 38.43 -2.57 -1.95
C GLY A 489 38.51 -1.11 -1.50
N SER A 490 38.81 -0.17 -2.40
CA SER A 490 38.67 1.26 -2.10
C SER A 490 37.20 1.65 -1.99
N TRP A 491 36.93 2.72 -1.25
CA TRP A 491 35.57 3.17 -1.00
C TRP A 491 35.48 4.69 -0.95
N GLU A 492 34.28 5.23 -1.13
CA GLU A 492 34.00 6.66 -1.08
C GLU A 492 32.54 6.94 -0.67
N TYR A 493 32.30 8.00 0.09
CA TYR A 493 30.95 8.44 0.45
C TYR A 493 30.22 9.08 -0.75
N LEU A 494 28.97 8.69 -0.93
CA LEU A 494 28.02 9.41 -1.77
C LEU A 494 27.45 10.59 -0.98
N ARG A 495 28.15 11.73 -1.02
CA ARG A 495 27.82 12.95 -0.26
C ARG A 495 26.62 13.72 -0.83
N SER A 496 25.47 13.06 -0.79
CA SER A 496 24.16 13.64 -1.07
C SER A 496 23.33 13.56 0.20
N ARG A 497 23.14 14.69 0.90
CA ARG A 497 22.36 14.74 2.14
C ARG A 497 20.89 14.52 1.82
N SER A 498 20.44 13.29 2.01
CA SER A 498 19.08 12.87 1.74
C SER A 498 18.45 12.18 2.94
N ILE A 499 17.14 11.94 2.85
CA ILE A 499 16.37 11.24 3.88
C ILE A 499 16.92 9.83 4.16
N ALA A 500 17.64 9.21 3.21
CA ALA A 500 18.33 7.94 3.45
C ALA A 500 19.29 8.02 4.66
N GLY A 501 20.05 9.12 4.77
CA GLY A 501 20.94 9.38 5.91
C GLY A 501 20.21 9.75 7.21
N LEU A 502 18.90 10.00 7.15
CA LEU A 502 18.04 10.24 8.31
C LEU A 502 17.32 8.97 8.79
N ILE A 503 17.18 7.94 7.96
CA ILE A 503 16.55 6.66 8.34
C ILE A 503 17.16 6.01 9.60
N PRO A 504 18.48 6.08 9.89
CA PRO A 504 19.04 5.62 11.16
C PRO A 504 18.33 6.16 12.41
N LEU A 505 17.75 7.37 12.36
CA LEU A 505 17.02 7.98 13.47
C LEU A 505 15.72 7.24 13.83
N LEU A 506 15.15 6.46 12.90
CA LEU A 506 13.92 5.71 13.12
C LEU A 506 14.14 4.47 14.01
N ALA A 507 15.37 3.96 14.09
CA ALA A 507 15.73 2.79 14.89
C ALA A 507 15.91 3.16 16.37
N VAL A 508 14.81 3.57 17.01
CA VAL A 508 14.78 3.99 18.41
C VAL A 508 13.60 3.38 19.18
N ALA A 509 13.86 2.91 20.40
CA ALA A 509 12.87 2.43 21.35
C ALA A 509 13.34 2.65 22.78
N SER A 510 12.44 2.54 23.73
CA SER A 510 12.78 2.56 25.15
C SER A 510 11.92 1.60 25.94
N PHE A 511 12.44 1.10 27.06
CA PHE A 511 11.70 0.24 27.99
C PHE A 511 11.73 0.86 29.38
N SER A 512 10.64 0.73 30.14
CA SER A 512 10.62 1.20 31.53
C SER A 512 11.52 0.35 32.42
N VAL A 513 12.02 0.92 33.51
CA VAL A 513 12.80 0.18 34.51
C VAL A 513 12.07 -1.07 34.99
N ASP A 514 10.78 -0.98 35.31
CA ASP A 514 9.94 -2.13 35.69
C ASP A 514 9.94 -3.24 34.63
N THR A 515 9.98 -2.88 33.34
CA THR A 515 10.08 -3.86 32.25
C THR A 515 11.44 -4.54 32.23
N VAL A 516 12.52 -3.77 32.43
CA VAL A 516 13.89 -4.30 32.45
C VAL A 516 14.11 -5.20 33.67
N GLU A 517 13.57 -4.85 34.83
CA GLU A 517 13.64 -5.69 36.05
C GLU A 517 12.90 -7.03 35.87
N LYS A 518 11.76 -7.02 35.15
CA LYS A 518 10.97 -8.24 34.85
C LYS A 518 11.57 -9.09 33.72
N LEU A 519 12.28 -8.46 32.79
CA LEU A 519 12.94 -9.12 31.66
C LEU A 519 14.43 -8.75 31.68
N PRO A 520 15.25 -9.43 32.51
CA PRO A 520 16.67 -9.11 32.70
C PRO A 520 17.47 -9.06 31.40
N VAL A 521 17.04 -9.79 30.36
CA VAL A 521 17.60 -9.74 29.00
C VAL A 521 17.71 -8.32 28.44
N LEU A 522 16.86 -7.39 28.87
CA LEU A 522 16.90 -5.98 28.48
C LEU A 522 17.95 -5.16 29.25
N ASN A 523 18.61 -5.75 30.25
CA ASN A 523 19.68 -5.11 31.01
C ASN A 523 20.99 -5.19 30.23
N VAL A 524 21.05 -4.42 29.15
CA VAL A 524 22.17 -4.35 28.21
C VAL A 524 23.51 -4.09 28.90
N LYS A 525 23.51 -3.30 30.00
CA LYS A 525 24.71 -3.00 30.79
C LYS A 525 25.30 -4.21 31.49
N GLU A 526 24.50 -5.21 31.84
CA GLU A 526 24.97 -6.46 32.44
C GLU A 526 25.21 -7.52 31.38
N ASP A 527 24.29 -7.66 30.43
CA ASP A 527 24.29 -8.74 29.47
C ASP A 527 25.21 -8.51 28.27
N LEU A 528 25.64 -7.28 27.97
CA LEU A 528 26.69 -7.00 26.98
C LEU A 528 28.07 -6.76 27.60
N LYS A 529 28.25 -7.03 28.91
CA LYS A 529 29.59 -6.97 29.53
C LYS A 529 30.58 -7.89 28.82
N TRP A 530 30.11 -9.03 28.31
CA TRP A 530 30.97 -9.96 27.56
C TRP A 530 31.44 -9.35 26.23
N LEU A 531 30.58 -8.67 25.47
CA LEU A 531 30.94 -7.95 24.23
C LEU A 531 32.02 -6.90 24.50
N SER A 532 31.91 -6.19 25.62
CA SER A 532 32.92 -5.21 26.05
C SER A 532 34.24 -5.87 26.50
N SER A 533 34.17 -7.09 27.04
CA SER A 533 35.33 -7.82 27.59
C SER A 533 36.22 -8.48 26.52
N GLU A 534 35.70 -8.73 25.31
CA GLU A 534 36.46 -9.39 24.22
C GLU A 534 37.37 -8.44 23.41
N ARG A 535 37.44 -7.13 23.74
CA ARG A 535 38.29 -6.12 23.06
C ARG A 535 38.07 -5.96 21.55
N VAL A 536 36.94 -6.41 21.00
CA VAL A 536 36.60 -6.28 19.57
C VAL A 536 35.54 -5.20 19.31
N HIS A 537 34.96 -4.61 20.36
CA HIS A 537 33.82 -3.71 20.26
C HIS A 537 34.14 -2.27 20.72
N PRO A 538 33.59 -1.24 20.06
CA PRO A 538 33.82 0.17 20.42
C PRO A 538 33.32 0.53 21.82
N THR A 539 34.09 1.37 22.53
CA THR A 539 33.72 1.90 23.86
C THR A 539 32.40 2.68 23.87
N TRP A 540 32.01 3.28 22.73
CA TRP A 540 30.74 4.01 22.64
C TRP A 540 29.53 3.11 22.87
N LEU A 541 29.60 1.79 22.62
CA LEU A 541 28.48 0.89 22.82
C LEU A 541 28.06 0.79 24.29
N SER A 542 29.03 0.69 25.20
CA SER A 542 28.76 0.63 26.65
C SER A 542 28.30 1.98 27.21
N ASP A 543 28.72 3.08 26.57
CA ASP A 543 28.37 4.44 26.97
C ASP A 543 27.00 4.86 26.42
N HIS A 544 26.56 4.27 25.31
CA HIS A 544 25.33 4.61 24.60
C HIS A 544 24.15 3.69 24.94
N PHE A 545 24.37 2.37 24.91
CA PHE A 545 23.31 1.42 25.21
C PHE A 545 23.13 1.20 26.70
N GLY A 546 21.88 1.22 27.16
CA GLY A 546 21.59 1.03 28.57
C GLY A 546 21.74 2.30 29.41
N LEU A 547 21.78 3.49 28.79
CA LEU A 547 21.65 4.77 29.50
C LEU A 547 20.23 4.92 30.05
N TRP A 548 20.16 5.35 31.32
CA TRP A 548 18.92 5.55 32.05
C TRP A 548 18.56 7.02 31.95
N ASN A 549 17.36 7.31 31.47
CA ASN A 549 16.80 8.65 31.49
C ASN A 549 15.30 8.56 31.82
N ASN A 550 14.85 9.30 32.84
CA ASN A 550 13.45 9.37 33.28
C ASN A 550 12.77 7.98 33.44
N ASP A 551 13.37 7.08 34.24
CA ASP A 551 12.88 5.72 34.50
C ASP A 551 12.72 4.84 33.25
N ARG A 552 13.53 5.10 32.22
CA ARG A 552 13.57 4.30 30.99
C ARG A 552 14.99 4.06 30.52
N THR A 553 15.17 2.90 29.89
CA THR A 553 16.39 2.50 29.20
C THR A 553 16.22 2.73 27.71
N LEU A 554 17.14 3.49 27.10
CA LEU A 554 17.11 3.84 25.67
C LEU A 554 17.86 2.81 24.80
N PHE A 555 17.27 2.50 23.64
CA PHE A 555 17.82 1.66 22.60
C PHE A 555 17.75 2.45 21.30
N ALA A 556 18.86 3.04 20.87
CA ALA A 556 18.92 3.88 19.66
C ALA A 556 20.09 3.45 18.77
N ALA A 557 19.89 3.39 17.45
CA ALA A 557 21.01 3.08 16.54
C ALA A 557 21.99 4.25 16.38
N VAL A 558 21.54 5.48 16.63
CA VAL A 558 22.33 6.71 16.46
C VAL A 558 22.80 7.23 17.83
N PRO A 559 24.12 7.39 18.06
CA PRO A 559 24.67 8.04 19.25
C PRO A 559 24.15 9.46 19.46
N GLU A 560 24.08 9.92 20.73
CA GLU A 560 23.59 11.27 21.06
C GLU A 560 24.39 12.37 20.34
N GLU A 561 25.72 12.24 20.27
CA GLU A 561 26.59 13.21 19.58
C GLU A 561 26.24 13.31 18.09
N ASN A 562 26.04 12.17 17.44
CA ASN A 562 25.66 12.10 16.03
C ASN A 562 24.25 12.69 15.81
N LEU A 563 23.30 12.39 16.70
CA LEU A 563 21.95 12.98 16.66
C LEU A 563 22.02 14.51 16.70
N ARG A 564 22.82 15.08 17.61
CA ARG A 564 22.96 16.53 17.73
C ARG A 564 23.48 17.16 16.44
N ARG A 565 24.49 16.55 15.81
CA ARG A 565 25.05 17.00 14.52
C ARG A 565 24.05 16.87 13.37
N ILE A 566 23.30 15.77 13.30
CA ILE A 566 22.22 15.63 12.30
C ILE A 566 21.15 16.71 12.48
N CYS A 567 20.79 17.04 13.73
CA CYS A 567 19.80 18.08 14.02
C CYS A 567 20.21 19.48 13.52
N GLU A 568 21.51 19.77 13.39
CA GLU A 568 22.00 21.01 12.80
C GLU A 568 21.55 21.15 11.35
N TYR A 569 21.50 20.04 10.58
CA TYR A 569 20.99 20.03 9.21
C TYR A 569 19.48 19.85 9.13
N LEU A 570 18.92 18.97 9.99
CA LEU A 570 17.50 18.62 9.95
C LEU A 570 16.59 19.82 10.20
N PHE A 571 17.03 20.75 11.05
CA PHE A 571 16.29 21.94 11.45
C PHE A 571 16.80 23.24 10.81
N ASP A 572 17.68 23.15 9.82
CA ASP A 572 18.12 24.30 9.02
C ASP A 572 17.20 24.48 7.80
N GLU A 573 16.69 25.71 7.62
CA GLU A 573 15.81 26.07 6.51
C GLU A 573 16.51 26.05 5.15
N GLU A 574 17.82 26.26 5.14
CA GLU A 574 18.68 26.15 3.97
C GLU A 574 19.09 24.70 3.67
N GLU A 575 18.69 23.72 4.50
CA GLU A 575 18.98 22.30 4.29
C GLU A 575 17.68 21.47 4.21
N PHE A 576 17.29 20.77 5.29
CA PHE A 576 16.13 19.87 5.28
C PHE A 576 14.82 20.54 5.68
N LEU A 577 14.83 21.57 6.53
CA LEU A 577 13.60 22.15 7.05
C LEU A 577 12.96 23.08 6.01
N SER A 578 11.66 22.93 5.77
CA SER A 578 10.89 23.89 4.98
C SER A 578 9.65 24.33 5.75
N PRO A 579 8.99 25.42 5.32
CA PRO A 579 7.66 25.80 5.84
C PRO A 579 6.59 24.71 5.69
N HIS A 580 6.86 23.65 4.92
CA HIS A 580 5.94 22.55 4.61
C HIS A 580 6.37 21.20 5.20
N GLY A 581 7.43 21.17 6.04
CA GLY A 581 7.97 19.96 6.65
C GLY A 581 9.40 19.64 6.20
N ILE A 582 9.83 18.41 6.46
CA ILE A 582 11.19 17.93 6.18
C ILE A 582 11.30 17.53 4.71
N ARG A 583 12.24 18.12 3.98
CA ARG A 583 12.55 17.77 2.59
C ARG A 583 13.14 16.37 2.51
N SER A 584 12.92 15.67 1.40
CA SER A 584 13.56 14.38 1.14
C SER A 584 15.05 14.55 0.80
N LEU A 585 15.44 15.68 0.22
CA LEU A 585 16.81 16.03 -0.11
C LEU A 585 17.11 17.43 0.44
N SER A 586 18.32 17.63 0.94
CA SER A 586 18.79 18.97 1.30
C SER A 586 18.81 19.90 0.08
N LYS A 587 18.53 21.18 0.30
CA LYS A 587 18.43 22.24 -0.74
C LYS A 587 19.80 22.60 -1.31
#